data_AF-C7NY78-F1
#
_entry.id   AF-C7NY78-F1
#
_cell.length_a   1.000
_cell.length_b   1.000
_cell.length_c   1.000
_cell.angle_alpha   90.00
_cell.angle_beta   90.00
_cell.angle_gamma   90.00
#
_symmetry.space_group_name_H-M   'P 1'
#
loop_
_entity.id
_entity.type
_entity.pdbx_description
1 polymer ?
#
loop_
_entity_poly.entity_id
_entity_poly.type
_entity_poly.pdbx_seq_one_letter_code
_entity_poly.pdbx_strand_id
1 'polypeptide(L)'
;MAENSELRVVGTRKSRSLGEVSGTISVESERGSVEFTATDDVVLTVGGERNSVTARGSGSTVRLSIDGDRNSVSIARSLDLEIQGDEGVANSIDRHGEAQSGPDLVRTDRAEAYADLGLFDYTVLSYQTNATEREFCHNCGRDAETIVRRHEETVLSVFGFSITLGERTGSDECPECTPHVPDEDVELTEAERREIFR
;
A
#
# COMPACT_ATOMS: atom_id res chain seq x y z
N MET A 1 15.07 26.26 11.80
CA MET A 1 13.89 27.05 11.38
C MET A 1 13.82 26.87 9.88
N ALA A 2 13.03 25.91 9.39
CA ALA A 2 12.91 25.68 7.95
C ALA A 2 11.98 26.76 7.38
N GLU A 3 12.47 27.51 6.41
CA GLU A 3 11.67 28.47 5.66
C GLU A 3 10.57 27.72 4.92
N ASN A 4 9.31 28.04 5.22
CA ASN A 4 8.16 27.42 4.57
C ASN A 4 8.06 28.03 3.16
N SER A 5 8.69 27.39 2.17
CA SER A 5 8.71 27.88 0.79
C SER A 5 7.34 27.70 0.15
N GLU A 6 6.71 28.81 -0.23
CA GLU A 6 5.50 28.81 -1.05
C GLU A 6 5.90 28.94 -2.54
N LEU A 7 5.54 27.94 -3.34
CA LEU A 7 5.76 27.93 -4.78
C LEU A 7 4.44 28.10 -5.52
N ARG A 8 4.31 29.19 -6.27
CA ARG A 8 3.08 29.51 -7.01
C ARG A 8 3.31 29.48 -8.52
N VAL A 9 2.46 28.75 -9.24
CA VAL A 9 2.46 28.66 -10.71
C VAL A 9 1.18 29.31 -11.25
N VAL A 10 1.35 30.44 -11.95
CA VAL A 10 0.23 31.23 -12.51
C VAL A 10 0.41 31.51 -14.01
N GLY A 11 -0.72 31.48 -14.73
CA GLY A 11 -0.83 31.87 -16.14
C GLY A 11 -1.52 30.81 -17.01
N THR A 12 -1.41 30.95 -18.34
CA THR A 12 -2.06 30.04 -19.30
C THR A 12 -1.00 29.20 -20.02
N ARG A 13 -1.22 27.89 -20.15
CA ARG A 13 -0.34 26.92 -20.84
C ARG A 13 1.12 26.98 -20.38
N LYS A 14 1.34 27.14 -19.07
CA LYS A 14 2.69 27.10 -18.51
C LYS A 14 3.03 25.69 -18.06
N SER A 15 4.17 25.20 -18.52
CA SER A 15 4.79 23.98 -18.02
C SER A 15 5.97 24.33 -17.10
N ARG A 16 6.02 23.76 -15.90
CA ARG A 16 7.15 23.90 -14.97
C ARG A 16 7.48 22.58 -14.29
N SER A 17 8.77 22.26 -14.29
CA SER A 17 9.34 21.28 -13.36
C SER A 17 9.96 22.05 -12.19
N LEU A 18 9.50 21.79 -10.97
CA LEU A 18 9.90 22.50 -9.76
C LEU A 18 11.08 21.84 -9.04
N GLY A 19 11.49 20.63 -9.47
CA GLY A 19 12.54 19.87 -8.80
C GLY A 19 12.08 19.34 -7.44
N GLU A 20 12.98 19.36 -6.45
CA GLU A 20 12.71 18.97 -5.07
C GLU A 20 11.98 20.09 -4.33
N VAL A 21 10.86 19.76 -3.70
CA VAL A 21 10.00 20.72 -3.01
C VAL A 21 9.63 20.21 -1.62
N SER A 22 9.56 21.14 -0.67
CA SER A 22 8.89 21.01 0.62
C SER A 22 8.00 22.24 0.87
N GLY A 23 6.91 22.09 1.63
CA GLY A 23 5.98 23.18 1.94
C GLY A 23 4.77 23.26 1.01
N THR A 24 4.41 24.46 0.55
CA THR A 24 3.13 24.70 -0.14
C THR A 24 3.32 24.94 -1.64
N ILE A 25 2.55 24.23 -2.46
CA ILE A 25 2.47 24.41 -3.91
C ILE A 25 1.06 24.86 -4.29
N SER A 26 0.97 26.00 -4.96
CA SER A 26 -0.30 26.55 -5.47
C SER A 26 -0.24 26.67 -6.98
N VAL A 27 -1.08 25.91 -7.69
CA VAL A 27 -1.21 25.93 -9.15
C VAL A 27 -2.51 26.62 -9.49
N GLU A 28 -2.46 27.82 -10.06
CA GLU A 28 -3.64 28.58 -10.49
C GLU A 28 -3.45 28.94 -11.96
N SER A 29 -3.84 28.03 -12.83
CA SER A 29 -3.59 28.17 -14.26
C SER A 29 -4.71 27.61 -15.13
N GLU A 30 -4.65 27.94 -16.41
CA GLU A 30 -5.43 27.28 -17.45
C GLU A 30 -4.51 26.44 -18.31
N ARG A 31 -4.75 25.13 -18.37
CA ARG A 31 -3.95 24.16 -19.14
C ARG A 31 -2.47 24.16 -18.71
N GLY A 32 -2.21 24.38 -17.44
CA GLY A 32 -0.85 24.31 -16.87
C GLY A 32 -0.38 22.86 -16.71
N SER A 33 0.93 22.67 -16.70
CA SER A 33 1.56 21.38 -16.38
C SER A 33 2.64 21.59 -15.32
N VAL A 34 2.53 20.92 -14.19
CA VAL A 34 3.47 21.05 -13.08
C VAL A 34 3.98 19.68 -12.68
N GLU A 35 5.28 19.60 -12.47
CA GLU A 35 5.94 18.38 -12.03
C GLU A 35 6.88 18.71 -10.86
N PHE A 36 6.83 17.93 -9.79
CA PHE A 36 7.71 18.12 -8.63
C PHE A 36 8.02 16.80 -7.92
N THR A 37 9.08 16.82 -7.12
CA THR A 37 9.46 15.72 -6.23
C THR A 37 9.30 16.19 -4.78
N ALA A 38 8.35 15.61 -4.04
CA ALA A 38 8.17 15.86 -2.62
C ALA A 38 9.33 15.25 -1.83
N THR A 39 9.98 16.07 -1.01
CA THR A 39 11.04 15.65 -0.08
C THR A 39 10.58 15.63 1.37
N ASP A 40 9.47 16.30 1.66
CA ASP A 40 8.77 16.35 2.94
C ASP A 40 7.25 16.44 2.65
N ASP A 41 6.44 16.56 3.71
CA ASP A 41 5.01 16.87 3.58
C ASP A 41 4.75 18.12 2.73
N VAL A 42 3.83 17.99 1.77
CA VAL A 42 3.47 19.05 0.81
C VAL A 42 1.97 19.34 0.88
N VAL A 43 1.62 20.61 0.89
CA VAL A 43 0.25 21.08 0.66
C VAL A 43 0.12 21.50 -0.81
N LEU A 44 -0.72 20.80 -1.57
CA LEU A 44 -0.94 21.04 -2.99
C LEU A 44 -2.35 21.60 -3.21
N THR A 45 -2.43 22.83 -3.72
CA THR A 45 -3.68 23.45 -4.16
C THR A 45 -3.68 23.58 -5.67
N VAL A 46 -4.72 23.07 -6.33
CA VAL A 46 -4.89 23.11 -7.79
C VAL A 46 -6.16 23.85 -8.14
N GLY A 47 -6.02 25.06 -8.67
CA GLY A 47 -7.11 25.91 -9.13
C GLY A 47 -7.10 26.18 -10.64
N GLY A 48 -8.26 26.52 -11.19
CA GLY A 48 -8.45 26.84 -12.61
C GLY A 48 -8.88 25.64 -13.45
N GLU A 49 -8.58 25.66 -14.76
CA GLU A 49 -9.08 24.63 -15.69
C GLU A 49 -7.98 23.81 -16.38
N ARG A 50 -8.21 22.49 -16.53
CA ARG A 50 -7.39 21.58 -17.33
C ARG A 50 -5.91 21.52 -16.96
N ASN A 51 -5.57 21.74 -15.70
CA ASN A 51 -4.19 21.60 -15.24
C ASN A 51 -3.81 20.12 -15.12
N SER A 52 -2.52 19.83 -15.30
CA SER A 52 -1.94 18.51 -15.10
C SER A 52 -0.81 18.62 -14.09
N VAL A 53 -0.93 17.94 -12.95
CA VAL A 53 0.06 17.96 -11.88
C VAL A 53 0.60 16.54 -11.66
N THR A 54 1.91 16.39 -11.63
CA THR A 54 2.58 15.12 -11.35
C THR A 54 3.50 15.28 -10.14
N ALA A 55 3.22 14.54 -9.07
CA ALA A 55 4.04 14.52 -7.86
C ALA A 55 4.80 13.20 -7.75
N ARG A 56 6.12 13.27 -7.59
CA ARG A 56 7.01 12.13 -7.28
C ARG A 56 7.59 12.26 -5.88
N GLY A 57 8.24 11.23 -5.38
CA GLY A 57 8.88 11.21 -4.06
C GLY A 57 8.55 9.94 -3.30
N SER A 58 8.96 9.86 -2.04
CA SER A 58 8.72 8.69 -1.17
C SER A 58 8.63 9.07 0.30
N GLY A 59 7.73 8.44 1.06
CA GLY A 59 7.68 8.57 2.52
C GLY A 59 7.26 9.95 3.04
N SER A 60 6.44 10.66 2.26
CA SER A 60 5.91 11.99 2.59
C SER A 60 4.43 12.07 2.22
N THR A 61 3.68 12.98 2.86
CA THR A 61 2.24 13.16 2.62
C THR A 61 1.96 14.34 1.70
N VAL A 62 1.15 14.13 0.66
CA VAL A 62 0.58 15.20 -0.17
C VAL A 62 -0.85 15.48 0.26
N ARG A 63 -1.10 16.69 0.77
CA ARG A 63 -2.43 17.19 1.14
C ARG A 63 -3.01 17.97 -0.03
N LEU A 64 -4.03 17.43 -0.69
CA LEU A 64 -4.55 17.92 -1.95
C LEU A 64 -5.88 18.66 -1.77
N SER A 65 -5.96 19.88 -2.31
CA SER A 65 -7.20 20.62 -2.54
C SER A 65 -7.33 21.01 -4.01
N ILE A 66 -8.46 20.72 -4.63
CA ILE A 66 -8.77 21.13 -6.01
C ILE A 66 -9.94 22.11 -5.98
N ASP A 67 -9.76 23.28 -6.62
CA ASP A 67 -10.77 24.33 -6.79
C ASP A 67 -10.85 24.72 -8.28
N GLY A 68 -11.55 23.91 -9.08
CA GLY A 68 -11.64 24.12 -10.53
C GLY A 68 -11.95 22.88 -11.35
N ASP A 69 -11.92 23.01 -12.68
CA ASP A 69 -12.54 22.02 -13.58
C ASP A 69 -11.54 21.25 -14.46
N ARG A 70 -11.80 19.95 -14.65
CA ARG A 70 -11.06 19.06 -15.55
C ARG A 70 -9.56 18.99 -15.28
N ASN A 71 -9.15 19.21 -14.04
CA ASN A 71 -7.78 19.08 -13.61
C ASN A 71 -7.42 17.61 -13.47
N SER A 72 -6.16 17.27 -13.74
CA SER A 72 -5.61 15.92 -13.62
C SER A 72 -4.44 15.95 -12.66
N VAL A 73 -4.52 15.20 -11.57
CA VAL A 73 -3.47 15.10 -10.56
C VAL A 73 -3.01 13.65 -10.51
N SER A 74 -1.72 13.42 -10.71
CA SER A 74 -1.11 12.10 -10.65
C SER A 74 -0.04 12.09 -9.55
N ILE A 75 -0.25 11.30 -8.51
CA ILE A 75 0.63 11.23 -7.33
C ILE A 75 1.33 9.88 -7.29
N ALA A 76 2.62 9.85 -7.00
CA ALA A 76 3.36 8.60 -6.87
C ALA A 76 2.81 7.74 -5.73
N ARG A 77 2.70 6.42 -5.94
CA ARG A 77 2.22 5.44 -4.95
C ARG A 77 3.11 5.33 -3.71
N SER A 78 4.37 5.73 -3.81
CA SER A 78 5.32 5.84 -2.71
C SER A 78 5.10 7.06 -1.80
N LEU A 79 4.16 7.95 -2.15
CA LEU A 79 3.72 9.08 -1.33
C LEU A 79 2.34 8.80 -0.73
N ASP A 80 2.08 9.28 0.47
CA ASP A 80 0.74 9.29 1.04
C ASP A 80 -0.09 10.42 0.41
N LEU A 81 -1.39 10.21 0.25
CA LEU A 81 -2.32 11.21 -0.31
C LEU A 81 -3.48 11.43 0.64
N GLU A 82 -3.65 12.68 1.06
CA GLU A 82 -4.79 13.15 1.85
C GLU A 82 -5.58 14.15 1.00
N ILE A 83 -6.82 13.82 0.63
CA ILE A 83 -7.68 14.73 -0.14
C ILE A 83 -8.47 15.59 0.84
N GLN A 84 -8.18 16.88 0.88
CA GLN A 84 -8.86 17.86 1.74
C GLN A 84 -10.09 18.46 1.08
N GLY A 85 -10.11 18.53 -0.25
CA GLY A 85 -11.27 19.03 -1.00
C GLY A 85 -11.12 18.83 -2.51
N ASP A 86 -12.25 18.61 -3.18
CA ASP A 86 -12.38 18.59 -4.64
C ASP A 86 -13.66 19.35 -5.00
N GLU A 87 -13.50 20.66 -5.15
CA GLU A 87 -14.56 21.61 -5.49
C GLU A 87 -14.46 21.94 -6.98
N GLY A 88 -15.11 21.13 -7.82
CA GLY A 88 -15.08 21.32 -9.27
C GLY A 88 -15.75 20.21 -10.06
N VAL A 89 -15.63 20.26 -11.39
CA VAL A 89 -16.28 19.33 -12.31
C VAL A 89 -15.27 18.55 -13.15
N ALA A 90 -15.43 17.22 -13.14
CA ALA A 90 -14.68 16.28 -13.97
C ALA A 90 -13.15 16.30 -13.76
N ASN A 91 -12.72 16.55 -12.52
CA ASN A 91 -11.33 16.35 -12.11
C ASN A 91 -10.97 14.85 -12.10
N SER A 92 -9.70 14.53 -12.32
CA SER A 92 -9.15 13.18 -12.21
C SER A 92 -7.97 13.14 -11.26
N ILE A 93 -7.99 12.18 -10.35
CA ILE A 93 -6.90 11.92 -9.42
C ILE A 93 -6.46 10.48 -9.66
N ASP A 94 -5.19 10.29 -9.99
CA ASP A 94 -4.60 9.00 -10.32
C ASP A 94 -3.32 8.74 -9.50
N ARG A 95 -2.97 7.46 -9.34
CA ARG A 95 -1.82 7.01 -8.55
C ARG A 95 -0.85 6.24 -9.44
N HIS A 96 0.31 6.83 -9.72
CA HIS A 96 1.32 6.27 -10.64
C HIS A 96 2.56 5.73 -9.91
N GLY A 97 3.43 5.04 -10.65
CA GLY A 97 4.66 4.45 -10.12
C GLY A 97 4.49 2.97 -9.78
N GLU A 98 5.57 2.35 -9.31
CA GLU A 98 5.53 0.96 -8.86
C GLU A 98 4.53 0.86 -7.71
N ALA A 99 3.69 -0.18 -7.75
CA ALA A 99 2.97 -0.60 -6.55
C ALA A 99 3.99 -0.67 -5.42
N GLN A 100 3.64 -0.17 -4.23
CA GLN A 100 4.41 -0.59 -3.06
C GLN A 100 4.31 -2.12 -3.10
N SER A 101 5.42 -2.81 -3.40
CA SER A 101 5.47 -4.24 -3.19
C SER A 101 5.18 -4.40 -1.72
N GLY A 102 3.95 -4.81 -1.42
CA GLY A 102 3.63 -5.32 -0.11
C GLY A 102 4.65 -6.39 0.24
N PRO A 103 4.88 -6.68 1.53
CA PRO A 103 5.67 -7.85 1.90
C PRO A 103 5.16 -9.07 1.13
N ASP A 104 6.03 -10.03 0.82
CA ASP A 104 5.54 -11.30 0.29
C ASP A 104 4.60 -11.89 1.34
N LEU A 105 3.31 -11.77 1.04
CA LEU A 105 2.26 -12.18 1.96
C LEU A 105 2.20 -13.70 2.03
N VAL A 106 2.78 -14.40 1.05
CA VAL A 106 2.96 -15.85 1.08
C VAL A 106 4.32 -16.16 1.70
N ARG A 107 4.34 -16.39 3.02
CA ARG A 107 5.55 -16.76 3.75
C ARG A 107 5.92 -18.24 3.60
N THR A 108 4.90 -19.08 3.54
CA THR A 108 5.06 -20.53 3.36
C THR A 108 4.00 -20.99 2.40
N ASP A 109 4.42 -21.52 1.25
CA ASP A 109 3.50 -22.09 0.29
C ASP A 109 3.13 -23.54 0.65
N ARG A 110 2.12 -24.09 -0.04
CA ARG A 110 1.64 -25.44 0.25
C ARG A 110 2.72 -26.51 -0.01
N ALA A 111 3.56 -26.33 -1.02
CA ALA A 111 4.59 -27.31 -1.35
C ALA A 111 5.69 -27.33 -0.28
N GLU A 112 6.09 -26.15 0.20
CA GLU A 112 7.03 -25.98 1.29
C GLU A 112 6.49 -26.58 2.60
N ALA A 113 5.24 -26.28 2.96
CA ALA A 113 4.61 -26.85 4.16
C ALA A 113 4.58 -28.39 4.16
N TYR A 114 4.44 -29.02 2.98
CA TYR A 114 4.45 -30.47 2.85
C TYR A 114 5.85 -31.08 2.74
N ALA A 115 6.87 -30.29 2.39
CA ALA A 115 8.24 -30.78 2.21
C ALA A 115 8.88 -31.25 3.53
N ASP A 116 8.44 -30.69 4.65
CA ASP A 116 8.94 -31.02 5.99
C ASP A 116 8.30 -32.28 6.61
N LEU A 117 7.34 -32.92 5.93
CA LEU A 117 6.68 -34.11 6.45
C LEU A 117 7.61 -35.32 6.51
N GLY A 118 7.70 -35.93 7.69
CA GLY A 118 8.42 -37.18 7.89
C GLY A 118 7.72 -38.41 7.29
N LEU A 119 8.39 -39.57 7.37
CA LEU A 119 7.85 -40.86 6.94
C LEU A 119 6.62 -41.30 7.74
N PHE A 120 6.50 -40.86 8.99
CA PHE A 120 5.36 -41.09 9.87
C PHE A 120 5.10 -39.81 10.65
N ASP A 121 4.02 -39.12 10.32
CA ASP A 121 3.71 -37.84 10.96
C ASP A 121 2.19 -37.64 11.08
N TYR A 122 1.77 -36.96 12.14
CA TYR A 122 0.41 -36.47 12.32
C TYR A 122 0.52 -35.04 12.84
N THR A 123 0.30 -34.07 11.96
CA THR A 123 0.58 -32.67 12.25
C THR A 123 -0.45 -31.74 11.60
N VAL A 124 -0.49 -30.50 12.07
CA VAL A 124 -1.24 -29.42 11.44
C VAL A 124 -0.25 -28.58 10.65
N LEU A 125 -0.42 -28.56 9.33
CA LEU A 125 0.34 -27.70 8.43
C LEU A 125 -0.39 -26.38 8.26
N SER A 126 0.36 -25.28 8.24
CA SER A 126 -0.14 -23.95 7.92
C SER A 126 0.55 -23.43 6.67
N TYR A 127 -0.21 -22.97 5.68
CA TYR A 127 0.35 -22.37 4.46
C TYR A 127 -0.55 -21.25 3.93
N GLN A 128 -0.04 -20.45 3.01
CA GLN A 128 -0.76 -19.36 2.37
C GLN A 128 -0.87 -19.58 0.86
N THR A 129 -1.96 -19.10 0.28
CA THR A 129 -2.16 -19.07 -1.19
C THR A 129 -2.64 -17.70 -1.63
N ASN A 130 -2.22 -17.25 -2.82
CA ASN A 130 -2.78 -16.07 -3.45
C ASN A 130 -4.27 -16.28 -3.75
N ALA A 131 -5.10 -15.35 -3.29
CA ALA A 131 -6.53 -15.29 -3.58
C ALA A 131 -6.77 -14.47 -4.86
N THR A 132 -6.20 -14.92 -5.98
CA THR A 132 -6.23 -14.21 -7.28
C THR A 132 -7.64 -14.03 -7.84
N GLU A 133 -8.63 -14.73 -7.29
CA GLU A 133 -10.04 -14.62 -7.66
C GLU A 133 -10.76 -13.40 -7.05
N ARG A 134 -10.12 -12.63 -6.16
CA ARG A 134 -10.77 -11.56 -5.40
C ARG A 134 -10.37 -10.17 -5.89
N GLU A 135 -11.37 -9.29 -6.01
CA GLU A 135 -11.18 -7.87 -6.36
C GLU A 135 -10.91 -7.00 -5.11
N PHE A 136 -11.34 -7.47 -3.92
CA PHE A 136 -11.18 -6.75 -2.65
C PHE A 136 -10.94 -7.72 -1.48
N CYS A 137 -10.25 -7.26 -0.43
CA CYS A 137 -9.95 -8.06 0.76
C CYS A 137 -11.20 -8.25 1.63
N HIS A 138 -11.63 -9.50 1.88
CA HIS A 138 -12.84 -9.75 2.69
C HIS A 138 -12.65 -9.47 4.19
N ASN A 139 -11.41 -9.34 4.67
CA ASN A 139 -11.14 -9.08 6.08
C ASN A 139 -11.29 -7.59 6.42
N CYS A 140 -10.76 -6.69 5.59
CA CYS A 140 -10.81 -5.25 5.85
C CYS A 140 -11.66 -4.44 4.87
N GLY A 141 -12.19 -5.06 3.81
CA GLY A 141 -13.06 -4.43 2.82
C GLY A 141 -12.36 -3.42 1.91
N ARG A 142 -11.03 -3.41 1.85
CA ARG A 142 -10.26 -2.52 0.98
C ARG A 142 -9.87 -3.22 -0.31
N ASP A 143 -9.79 -2.46 -1.39
CA ASP A 143 -9.16 -2.90 -2.62
C ASP A 143 -7.66 -3.12 -2.37
N ALA A 144 -7.14 -4.27 -2.79
CA ALA A 144 -5.74 -4.62 -2.59
C ALA A 144 -5.25 -5.42 -3.78
N GLU A 145 -4.06 -5.08 -4.27
CA GLU A 145 -3.43 -5.75 -5.42
C GLU A 145 -2.92 -7.15 -5.07
N THR A 146 -2.71 -7.43 -3.80
CA THR A 146 -2.32 -8.75 -3.29
C THR A 146 -3.21 -9.11 -2.12
N ILE A 147 -3.93 -10.22 -2.28
CA ILE A 147 -4.76 -10.81 -1.23
C ILE A 147 -4.29 -12.24 -1.08
N VAL A 148 -3.96 -12.65 0.14
CA VAL A 148 -3.63 -14.04 0.46
C VAL A 148 -4.64 -14.63 1.41
N ARG A 149 -4.69 -15.95 1.43
CA ARG A 149 -5.54 -16.74 2.30
C ARG A 149 -4.69 -17.75 3.03
N ARG A 150 -4.79 -17.76 4.35
CA ARG A 150 -4.15 -18.79 5.19
C ARG A 150 -5.01 -20.05 5.21
N HIS A 151 -4.36 -21.20 5.14
CA HIS A 151 -4.95 -22.52 5.25
C HIS A 151 -4.25 -23.26 6.38
N GLU A 152 -5.03 -24.04 7.11
CA GLU A 152 -4.57 -25.02 8.08
C GLU A 152 -5.10 -26.40 7.68
N GLU A 153 -4.20 -27.34 7.45
CA GLU A 153 -4.55 -28.71 7.10
C GLU A 153 -4.03 -29.66 8.17
N THR A 154 -4.90 -30.53 8.70
CA THR A 154 -4.47 -31.67 9.52
C THR A 154 -4.07 -32.80 8.59
N VAL A 155 -2.81 -33.23 8.64
CA VAL A 155 -2.25 -34.21 7.71
C VAL A 155 -1.71 -35.41 8.47
N LEU A 156 -1.99 -36.61 7.94
CA LEU A 156 -1.36 -37.86 8.35
C LEU A 156 -0.42 -38.32 7.22
N SER A 157 0.87 -38.42 7.52
CA SER A 157 1.89 -38.97 6.63
C SER A 157 2.24 -40.40 7.06
N VAL A 158 2.21 -41.35 6.13
CA VAL A 158 2.62 -42.74 6.35
C VAL A 158 3.39 -43.24 5.13
N PHE A 159 4.62 -43.71 5.34
CA PHE A 159 5.54 -44.14 4.27
C PHE A 159 5.75 -43.10 3.16
N GLY A 160 5.70 -41.81 3.51
CA GLY A 160 5.85 -40.71 2.56
C GLY A 160 4.59 -40.40 1.74
N PHE A 161 3.47 -41.07 2.02
CA PHE A 161 2.15 -40.69 1.51
C PHE A 161 1.41 -39.86 2.55
N SER A 162 1.05 -38.63 2.17
CA SER A 162 0.29 -37.71 3.01
C SER A 162 -1.20 -37.73 2.65
N ILE A 163 -2.06 -37.84 3.65
CA ILE A 163 -3.52 -37.70 3.53
C ILE A 163 -3.99 -36.54 4.41
N THR A 164 -4.72 -35.61 3.82
CA THR A 164 -5.40 -34.53 4.55
C THR A 164 -6.65 -35.08 5.24
N LEU A 165 -6.71 -34.95 6.55
CA LEU A 165 -7.81 -35.42 7.40
C LEU A 165 -8.81 -34.30 7.74
N GLY A 166 -8.38 -33.05 7.67
CA GLY A 166 -9.21 -31.88 7.90
C GLY A 166 -8.56 -30.63 7.35
N GLU A 167 -9.38 -29.67 6.94
CA GLU A 167 -8.94 -28.40 6.38
C GLU A 167 -9.74 -27.27 7.05
N ARG A 168 -9.04 -26.17 7.35
CA ARG A 168 -9.63 -24.93 7.83
C ARG A 168 -9.01 -23.77 7.07
N THR A 169 -9.86 -22.89 6.59
CA THR A 169 -9.44 -21.66 5.90
C THR A 169 -9.56 -20.47 6.85
N GLY A 170 -8.49 -19.69 6.94
CA GLY A 170 -8.45 -18.43 7.69
C GLY A 170 -9.05 -17.25 6.92
N SER A 171 -9.08 -16.09 7.58
CA SER A 171 -9.47 -14.83 6.95
C SER A 171 -8.48 -14.41 5.86
N ASP A 172 -8.94 -13.59 4.93
CA ASP A 172 -8.06 -12.96 3.95
C ASP A 172 -7.08 -12.00 4.62
N GLU A 173 -5.88 -11.91 4.06
CA GLU A 173 -4.83 -10.99 4.46
C GLU A 173 -4.43 -10.14 3.25
N CYS A 174 -4.24 -8.85 3.46
CA CYS A 174 -3.72 -7.93 2.45
C CYS A 174 -2.75 -6.93 3.11
N PRO A 175 -1.98 -6.15 2.34
CA PRO A 175 -1.02 -5.21 2.90
C PRO A 175 -1.67 -4.14 3.80
N GLU A 176 -2.95 -3.84 3.56
CA GLU A 176 -3.68 -2.81 4.32
C GLU A 176 -4.11 -3.27 5.72
N CYS A 177 -4.29 -4.57 5.94
CA CYS A 177 -4.80 -5.11 7.20
C CYS A 177 -3.80 -6.02 7.93
N THR A 178 -2.71 -6.38 7.26
CA THR A 178 -1.63 -7.18 7.83
C THR A 178 -0.50 -6.22 8.19
N PRO A 179 -0.33 -5.86 9.48
CA PRO A 179 0.75 -4.98 9.88
C PRO A 179 2.09 -5.62 9.52
N HIS A 180 3.01 -4.80 9.01
CA HIS A 180 4.38 -5.23 8.74
C HIS A 180 5.04 -5.64 10.06
N VAL A 181 5.21 -6.95 10.26
CA VAL A 181 6.14 -7.49 11.24
C VAL A 181 7.39 -7.87 10.44
N PRO A 182 8.51 -7.13 10.56
CA PRO A 182 9.74 -7.51 9.89
C PRO A 182 10.07 -8.97 10.21
N ASP A 183 10.61 -9.69 9.23
CA ASP A 183 10.92 -11.13 9.28
C ASP A 183 12.07 -11.49 10.26
N GLU A 184 12.19 -10.76 11.36
CA GLU A 184 12.92 -11.25 12.50
C GLU A 184 12.02 -12.27 13.20
N ASP A 185 12.56 -13.47 13.43
CA ASP A 185 12.08 -14.38 14.47
C ASP A 185 12.09 -13.60 15.79
N VAL A 186 11.04 -12.81 16.05
CA VAL A 186 10.82 -12.16 17.34
C VAL A 186 10.35 -13.27 18.28
N GLU A 187 11.27 -14.14 18.66
CA GLU A 187 11.06 -15.07 19.74
C GLU A 187 10.98 -14.25 21.02
N LEU A 188 9.77 -14.14 21.58
CA LEU A 188 9.59 -13.61 22.92
C LEU A 188 10.49 -14.38 23.88
N THR A 189 11.36 -13.65 24.58
CA THR A 189 12.17 -14.19 25.65
C THR A 189 11.27 -14.76 26.75
N GLU A 190 11.81 -15.67 27.57
CA GLU A 190 11.05 -16.27 28.68
C GLU A 190 10.49 -15.21 29.66
N ALA A 191 11.19 -14.07 29.78
CA ALA A 191 10.76 -12.92 30.57
C ALA A 191 9.54 -12.23 29.95
N GLU A 192 9.57 -11.92 28.65
CA GLU A 192 8.46 -11.30 27.93
C GLU A 192 7.22 -12.21 27.90
N ARG A 193 7.42 -13.53 27.74
CA ARG A 193 6.33 -14.52 27.81
C ARG A 193 5.60 -14.51 29.14
N ARG A 194 6.32 -14.33 30.26
CA ARG A 194 5.73 -14.28 31.61
C ARG A 194 4.95 -13.00 31.86
N GLU A 195 5.28 -11.91 31.19
CA GLU A 195 4.65 -10.61 31.39
C GLU A 195 3.27 -10.50 30.73
N ILE A 196 3.03 -11.26 29.66
CA ILE A 196 1.73 -11.33 28.97
C ILE A 196 0.63 -11.97 29.84
N PHE A 197 0.99 -12.91 30.72
CA PHE A 197 0.05 -13.67 31.56
C PHE A 197 -0.13 -13.10 32.98
N ARG A 198 0.30 -11.86 33.22
CA ARG A 198 0.16 -11.18 34.51
C ARG A 198 -0.95 -10.15 34.50
#